data_AF-A0A0F9F4B4-F1
#
_entry.id   AF-A0A0F9F4B4-F1
#
_cell.length_a   1.000
_cell.length_b   1.000
_cell.length_c   1.000
_cell.angle_alpha   90.00
_cell.angle_beta   90.00
_cell.angle_gamma   90.00
#
_symmetry.space_group_name_H-M   'P 1'
#
loop_
_entity.id
_entity.type
_entity.pdbx_description
1 polymer ?
#
loop_
_entity_poly.entity_id
_entity_poly.type
_entity_poly.pdbx_seq_one_letter_code
_entity_poly.pdbx_strand_id
1 'polypeptide(L)'
;MEDGGWLQGSMVSADHTQIMIANFDALQGDILLVVASQSCDVANNSEEDVEFSIARKIENIDGNCAFNKHPRILHIPAYIKNEDGTVSEIYLELRANEKVCIPKKELLELNIDKPCKMMSLKNRIIDNYVDWLAARYKRPALPSEFDRRVDKAWAKKKREKAFLRSSEYIKGIYIQISPSEEINENEVYSVNLLVLITDEAKANADIFKGIKTLIESYIATMRTVKINTTSHKIDVESRVSLASFNRYKRVNLDSLSYKNNHPLPPELQK
;
A
#
# COMPACT_ATOMS: atom_id res chain seq x y z
N MET A 1 -18.31 -18.25 -7.97
CA MET A 1 -17.98 -17.86 -6.58
C MET A 1 -18.37 -16.43 -6.25
N GLU A 2 -18.20 -15.46 -7.16
CA GLU A 2 -18.65 -14.07 -6.92
C GLU A 2 -20.15 -13.97 -6.60
N ASP A 3 -21.02 -14.76 -7.24
CA ASP A 3 -22.46 -14.83 -6.90
C ASP A 3 -22.73 -15.20 -5.43
N GLY A 4 -21.78 -15.88 -4.78
CA GLY A 4 -21.79 -16.21 -3.34
C GLY A 4 -21.34 -15.05 -2.45
N GLY A 5 -20.93 -13.92 -3.02
CA GLY A 5 -20.45 -12.72 -2.32
C GLY A 5 -18.94 -12.68 -2.06
N TRP A 6 -18.17 -13.60 -2.66
CA TRP A 6 -16.70 -13.58 -2.55
C TRP A 6 -16.10 -12.42 -3.33
N LEU A 7 -15.39 -11.54 -2.63
CA LEU A 7 -14.72 -10.37 -3.19
C LEU A 7 -13.31 -10.25 -2.61
N GLN A 8 -12.46 -9.44 -3.24
CA GLN A 8 -11.14 -9.12 -2.68
C GLN A 8 -11.30 -8.50 -1.29
N GLY A 9 -10.55 -9.00 -0.30
CA GLY A 9 -10.67 -8.59 1.10
C GLY A 9 -11.78 -9.29 1.90
N SER A 10 -12.58 -10.17 1.29
CA SER A 10 -13.48 -11.04 2.04
C SER A 10 -12.70 -11.94 3.01
N MET A 11 -13.30 -12.22 4.17
CA MET A 11 -12.69 -13.06 5.20
C MET A 11 -13.31 -14.45 5.25
N VAL A 12 -12.54 -15.43 5.69
CA VAL A 12 -12.99 -16.80 5.95
C VAL A 12 -13.22 -16.98 7.46
N SER A 13 -14.22 -17.76 7.87
CA SER A 13 -14.46 -18.06 9.29
C SER A 13 -13.32 -18.91 9.84
N ALA A 14 -13.15 -18.94 11.17
CA ALA A 14 -12.13 -19.77 11.81
C ALA A 14 -12.31 -21.26 11.45
N ASP A 15 -13.54 -21.78 11.54
CA ASP A 15 -13.84 -23.18 11.24
C ASP A 15 -13.51 -23.53 9.78
N HIS A 16 -13.95 -22.71 8.82
CA HIS A 16 -13.64 -22.93 7.40
C HIS A 16 -12.15 -22.76 7.12
N THR A 17 -11.47 -21.84 7.80
CA THR A 17 -10.02 -21.67 7.66
C THR A 17 -9.30 -22.96 8.06
N GLN A 18 -9.64 -23.56 9.21
CA GLN A 18 -9.03 -24.81 9.66
C GLN A 18 -9.26 -25.96 8.67
N ILE A 19 -10.46 -26.06 8.11
CA ILE A 19 -10.78 -27.07 7.07
C ILE A 19 -9.93 -26.84 5.82
N MET A 20 -9.86 -25.59 5.34
CA MET A 20 -9.15 -25.21 4.12
C MET A 20 -7.63 -25.40 4.22
N ILE A 21 -7.06 -25.21 5.42
CA ILE A 21 -5.60 -25.34 5.63
C ILE A 21 -5.19 -26.71 6.17
N ALA A 22 -6.12 -27.65 6.38
CA ALA A 22 -5.85 -28.94 6.99
C ALA A 22 -4.76 -29.76 6.26
N ASN A 23 -4.63 -29.57 4.94
CA ASN A 23 -3.63 -30.23 4.11
C ASN A 23 -2.27 -29.50 4.07
N PHE A 24 -2.14 -28.36 4.75
CA PHE A 24 -0.94 -27.55 4.81
C PHE A 24 -0.26 -27.70 6.17
N ASP A 25 0.52 -28.78 6.35
CA ASP A 25 1.18 -29.16 7.61
C ASP A 25 1.98 -28.02 8.29
N ALA A 26 2.49 -27.07 7.49
CA ALA A 26 3.27 -25.92 7.96
C ALA A 26 2.42 -24.76 8.53
N LEU A 27 1.09 -24.81 8.39
CA LEU A 27 0.17 -23.77 8.86
C LEU A 27 -0.53 -24.24 10.14
N GLN A 28 -0.08 -23.72 11.28
CA GLN A 28 -0.67 -24.01 12.60
C GLN A 28 -0.96 -22.73 13.39
N GLY A 29 -1.96 -22.80 14.27
CA GLY A 29 -2.33 -21.72 15.19
C GLY A 29 -3.64 -21.00 14.83
N ASP A 30 -3.89 -19.87 15.51
CA ASP A 30 -5.05 -19.00 15.29
C ASP A 30 -4.86 -18.16 14.01
N ILE A 31 -5.10 -18.82 12.88
CA ILE A 31 -4.95 -18.28 11.53
C ILE A 31 -6.32 -18.00 10.94
N LEU A 32 -6.40 -16.91 10.18
CA LEU A 32 -7.54 -16.52 9.37
C LEU A 32 -7.09 -16.33 7.92
N LEU A 33 -8.01 -16.50 6.98
CA LEU A 33 -7.74 -16.26 5.56
C LEU A 33 -8.47 -15.00 5.08
N VAL A 34 -7.77 -14.20 4.28
CA VAL A 34 -8.30 -13.01 3.60
C VAL A 34 -8.10 -13.17 2.11
N VAL A 35 -9.15 -13.04 1.31
CA VAL A 35 -9.06 -13.16 -0.16
C VAL A 35 -8.09 -12.13 -0.72
N ALA A 36 -7.06 -12.59 -1.42
CA ALA A 36 -6.04 -11.78 -2.08
C ALA A 36 -6.31 -11.58 -3.58
N SER A 37 -6.91 -12.57 -4.25
CA SER A 37 -7.34 -12.44 -5.65
C SER A 37 -8.26 -11.25 -5.88
N GLN A 38 -8.18 -10.63 -7.06
CA GLN A 38 -9.13 -9.57 -7.41
C GLN A 38 -10.54 -10.15 -7.55
N SER A 39 -11.56 -9.34 -7.28
CA SER A 39 -12.96 -9.78 -7.36
C SER A 39 -13.30 -10.33 -8.75
N CYS A 40 -12.76 -9.74 -9.83
CA CYS A 40 -12.93 -10.26 -11.19
C CYS A 40 -12.31 -11.64 -11.40
N ASP A 41 -11.19 -11.93 -10.75
CA ASP A 41 -10.52 -13.23 -10.85
C ASP A 41 -11.33 -14.29 -10.08
N VAL A 42 -11.88 -13.91 -8.93
CA VAL A 42 -12.81 -14.75 -8.16
C VAL A 42 -14.08 -15.06 -8.96
N ALA A 43 -14.58 -14.10 -9.73
CA ALA A 43 -15.76 -14.24 -10.60
C ALA A 43 -15.49 -15.10 -11.83
N ASN A 44 -14.29 -14.97 -12.41
CA ASN A 44 -13.97 -15.56 -13.70
C ASN A 44 -13.84 -17.10 -13.61
N ASN A 45 -14.60 -17.82 -14.44
CA ASN A 45 -14.56 -19.28 -14.49
C ASN A 45 -13.26 -19.84 -15.09
N SER A 46 -12.49 -19.05 -15.84
CA SER A 46 -11.18 -19.49 -16.34
C SER A 46 -10.08 -19.43 -15.30
N GLU A 47 -10.29 -18.66 -14.22
CA GLU A 47 -9.41 -18.65 -13.05
C GLU A 47 -9.88 -19.77 -12.12
N GLU A 48 -9.14 -20.87 -12.06
CA GLU A 48 -9.55 -22.06 -11.31
C GLU A 48 -9.26 -21.95 -9.82
N ASP A 49 -8.33 -21.07 -9.42
CA ASP A 49 -7.86 -20.90 -8.05
C ASP A 49 -8.31 -19.57 -7.44
N VAL A 50 -8.41 -19.56 -6.11
CA VAL A 50 -8.51 -18.33 -5.33
C VAL A 50 -7.29 -18.24 -4.41
N GLU A 51 -6.60 -17.10 -4.47
CA GLU A 51 -5.47 -16.81 -3.62
C GLU A 51 -5.96 -16.16 -2.32
N PHE A 52 -5.45 -16.65 -1.19
CA PHE A 52 -5.73 -16.13 0.15
C PHE A 52 -4.43 -15.71 0.82
N SER A 53 -4.42 -14.52 1.42
CA SER A 53 -3.38 -14.14 2.37
C SER A 53 -3.63 -14.81 3.71
N ILE A 54 -2.56 -15.32 4.31
CA ILE A 54 -2.57 -15.86 5.67
C ILE A 54 -2.49 -14.69 6.65
N ALA A 55 -3.49 -14.58 7.52
CA ALA A 55 -3.59 -13.58 8.56
C ALA A 55 -3.46 -14.22 9.95
N ARG A 56 -2.60 -13.67 10.80
CA ARG A 56 -2.46 -14.10 12.21
C ARG A 56 -2.96 -13.02 13.14
N LYS A 57 -3.70 -13.42 14.17
CA LYS A 57 -4.16 -12.49 15.19
C LYS A 57 -2.97 -11.95 16.01
N ILE A 58 -2.95 -10.65 16.24
CA ILE A 58 -1.96 -9.96 17.07
C ILE A 58 -2.67 -9.10 18.13
N GLU A 59 -1.98 -8.82 19.23
CA GLU A 59 -2.55 -8.00 20.31
C GLU A 59 -2.64 -6.52 19.95
N ASN A 60 -1.65 -6.00 19.20
CA ASN A 60 -1.51 -4.57 18.92
C ASN A 60 -0.95 -4.33 17.52
N ILE A 61 -1.40 -3.25 16.87
CA ILE A 61 -0.83 -2.79 15.60
C ILE A 61 0.51 -2.08 15.86
N ASP A 62 1.62 -2.65 15.37
CA ASP A 62 2.85 -1.88 15.12
C ASP A 62 2.63 -0.84 14.01
N GLY A 63 2.74 0.43 14.35
CA GLY A 63 2.63 1.56 13.41
C GLY A 63 3.67 1.56 12.30
N ASN A 64 4.77 0.81 12.41
CA ASN A 64 5.74 0.60 11.31
C ASN A 64 5.25 -0.40 10.26
N CYS A 65 4.32 -1.29 10.62
CA CYS A 65 3.70 -2.28 9.74
C CYS A 65 2.28 -1.87 9.29
N ALA A 66 1.73 -0.81 9.85
CA ALA A 66 0.45 -0.24 9.41
C ALA A 66 0.59 0.62 8.15
N PHE A 67 -0.54 0.93 7.50
CA PHE A 67 -0.62 1.96 6.45
C PHE A 67 0.39 1.77 5.31
N ASN A 68 0.68 0.52 4.92
CA ASN A 68 1.63 0.17 3.86
C ASN A 68 3.06 0.67 4.10
N LYS A 69 3.43 0.98 5.35
CA LYS A 69 4.79 1.41 5.70
C LYS A 69 5.83 0.31 5.56
N HIS A 70 5.47 -0.92 5.92
CA HIS A 70 6.40 -2.04 5.84
C HIS A 70 6.14 -2.88 4.58
N PRO A 71 7.18 -3.12 3.77
CA PRO A 71 7.05 -3.81 2.49
C PRO A 71 6.68 -5.30 2.61
N ARG A 72 6.95 -5.94 3.74
CA ARG A 72 6.79 -7.41 3.85
C ARG A 72 5.74 -7.84 4.86
N ILE A 73 5.30 -6.90 5.70
CA ILE A 73 4.40 -7.14 6.81
C ILE A 73 3.36 -6.03 6.78
N LEU A 74 2.10 -6.39 6.91
CA LEU A 74 0.99 -5.45 7.01
C LEU A 74 0.18 -5.76 8.26
N HIS A 75 -0.04 -4.75 9.09
CA HIS A 75 -0.97 -4.83 10.21
C HIS A 75 -2.26 -4.09 9.86
N ILE A 76 -3.40 -4.76 9.99
CA ILE A 76 -4.73 -4.17 9.74
C ILE A 76 -5.73 -4.52 10.86
N PRO A 77 -6.69 -3.63 11.14
CA PRO A 77 -7.86 -3.99 11.93
C PRO A 77 -8.88 -4.77 11.10
N ALA A 78 -9.53 -5.74 11.74
CA ALA A 78 -10.72 -6.41 11.24
C ALA A 78 -11.83 -6.35 12.30
N TYR A 79 -13.08 -6.49 11.85
CA TYR A 79 -14.26 -6.28 12.69
C TYR A 79 -15.08 -7.56 12.78
N ILE A 80 -15.34 -8.01 14.00
CA ILE A 80 -16.16 -9.17 14.31
C ILE A 80 -17.53 -8.68 14.81
N LYS A 81 -18.60 -9.14 14.18
CA LYS A 81 -19.96 -8.99 14.68
C LYS A 81 -20.25 -10.14 15.64
N ASN A 82 -20.48 -9.80 16.91
CA ASN A 82 -20.81 -10.75 17.96
C ASN A 82 -22.30 -11.13 17.92
N GLU A 83 -22.65 -12.23 18.59
CA GLU A 83 -24.03 -12.75 18.65
C GLU A 83 -25.02 -11.77 19.29
N ASP A 84 -24.55 -10.97 20.25
CA ASP A 84 -25.32 -9.91 20.91
C ASP A 84 -25.52 -8.65 20.04
N GLY A 85 -25.01 -8.66 18.80
CA GLY A 85 -25.08 -7.57 17.84
C GLY A 85 -24.01 -6.50 18.01
N THR A 86 -23.13 -6.60 19.01
CA THR A 86 -21.99 -5.70 19.17
C THR A 86 -20.91 -5.97 18.13
N VAL A 87 -20.01 -5.00 17.92
CA VAL A 87 -18.87 -5.13 17.00
C VAL A 87 -17.58 -5.00 17.77
N SER A 88 -16.76 -6.04 17.75
CA SER A 88 -15.41 -6.05 18.31
C SER A 88 -14.36 -5.81 17.22
N GLU A 89 -13.29 -5.09 17.57
CA GLU A 89 -12.13 -4.92 16.70
C GLU A 89 -11.05 -5.95 17.09
N ILE A 90 -10.45 -6.58 16.08
CA ILE A 90 -9.27 -7.45 16.22
C ILE A 90 -8.16 -6.95 15.29
N TYR A 91 -6.93 -7.35 15.55
CA TYR A 91 -5.78 -6.97 14.73
C TYR A 91 -5.14 -8.18 14.08
N LEU A 92 -4.75 -8.00 12.82
CA LEU A 92 -4.20 -9.04 11.97
C LEU A 92 -2.82 -8.65 11.43
N GLU A 93 -1.86 -9.56 11.51
CA GLU A 93 -0.60 -9.51 10.76
C GLU A 93 -0.73 -10.35 9.48
N LEU A 94 -0.45 -9.73 8.34
CA LEU A 94 -0.30 -10.40 7.05
C LEU A 94 1.13 -10.26 6.55
N ARG A 95 1.66 -11.33 5.95
CA ARG A 95 3.01 -11.34 5.37
C ARG A 95 2.94 -11.50 3.87
N ALA A 96 3.68 -10.66 3.15
CA ALA A 96 3.52 -10.51 1.70
C ALA A 96 3.91 -11.75 0.89
N ASN A 97 4.62 -12.69 1.51
CA ASN A 97 5.05 -13.96 0.94
C ASN A 97 4.25 -15.16 1.46
N GLU A 98 3.28 -14.95 2.36
CA GLU A 98 2.52 -16.03 2.97
C GLU A 98 1.10 -16.05 2.42
N LYS A 99 0.90 -16.94 1.45
CA LYS A 99 -0.36 -17.11 0.77
C LYS A 99 -0.62 -18.58 0.49
N VAL A 100 -1.90 -18.91 0.34
CA VAL A 100 -2.35 -20.22 -0.16
C VAL A 100 -3.22 -19.99 -1.38
N CYS A 101 -3.07 -20.85 -2.38
CA CYS A 101 -3.99 -20.92 -3.51
C CYS A 101 -4.84 -22.16 -3.31
N ILE A 102 -6.16 -21.99 -3.37
CA ILE A 102 -7.10 -23.08 -3.17
C ILE A 102 -8.01 -23.13 -4.41
N PRO A 103 -8.11 -24.30 -5.08
CA PRO A 103 -9.01 -24.47 -6.20
C PRO A 103 -10.46 -24.16 -5.82
N LYS A 104 -11.16 -23.41 -6.67
CA LYS A 104 -12.59 -23.10 -6.50
C LYS A 104 -13.43 -24.37 -6.35
N LYS A 105 -13.04 -25.44 -7.05
CA LYS A 105 -13.70 -26.75 -6.95
C LYS A 105 -13.58 -27.34 -5.55
N GLU A 106 -12.41 -27.26 -4.92
CA GLU A 106 -12.19 -27.75 -3.57
C GLU A 106 -13.03 -26.96 -2.55
N LEU A 107 -13.12 -25.63 -2.70
CA LEU A 107 -14.00 -24.80 -1.88
C LEU A 107 -15.47 -25.26 -1.96
N LEU A 108 -15.96 -25.57 -3.17
CA LEU A 108 -17.32 -26.06 -3.37
C LEU A 108 -17.52 -27.47 -2.79
N GLU A 109 -16.55 -28.37 -2.97
CA GLU A 109 -16.58 -29.72 -2.40
C GLU A 109 -16.61 -29.70 -0.86
N LEU A 110 -15.96 -28.70 -0.25
CA LEU A 110 -15.98 -28.46 1.20
C LEU A 110 -17.23 -27.70 1.68
N ASN A 111 -18.18 -27.37 0.80
CA ASN A 111 -19.36 -26.53 1.09
C ASN A 111 -19.02 -25.11 1.58
N ILE A 112 -17.90 -24.56 1.12
CA ILE A 112 -17.43 -23.20 1.43
C ILE A 112 -17.76 -22.29 0.23
N ASP A 113 -19.07 -22.10 -0.01
CA ASP A 113 -19.60 -21.36 -1.16
C ASP A 113 -19.73 -19.85 -0.91
N LYS A 114 -19.58 -19.39 0.34
CA LYS A 114 -19.76 -18.00 0.77
C LYS A 114 -18.68 -17.55 1.76
N PRO A 115 -18.29 -16.26 1.77
CA PRO A 115 -17.36 -15.74 2.76
C PRO A 115 -18.02 -15.61 4.14
N CYS A 116 -17.20 -15.40 5.16
CA CYS A 116 -17.65 -15.12 6.51
C CYS A 116 -18.46 -13.82 6.55
N LYS A 117 -19.67 -13.87 7.11
CA LYS A 117 -20.50 -12.68 7.33
C LYS A 117 -20.26 -12.01 8.69
N MET A 118 -19.67 -12.74 9.63
CA MET A 118 -19.40 -12.24 10.98
C MET A 118 -18.10 -11.47 11.07
N MET A 119 -17.22 -11.59 10.06
CA MET A 119 -15.94 -10.91 10.03
C MET A 119 -15.83 -10.06 8.78
N SER A 120 -15.33 -8.83 8.92
CA SER A 120 -15.23 -7.90 7.80
C SER A 120 -14.05 -6.94 7.92
N LEU A 121 -13.58 -6.47 6.77
CA LEU A 121 -12.70 -5.32 6.65
C LEU A 121 -13.54 -4.12 6.17
N LYS A 122 -13.26 -2.93 6.68
CA LYS A 122 -13.85 -1.69 6.14
C LYS A 122 -13.24 -1.38 4.77
N ASN A 123 -13.98 -0.74 3.86
CA ASN A 123 -13.52 -0.43 2.51
C ASN A 123 -12.13 0.23 2.47
N ARG A 124 -11.88 1.24 3.31
CA ARG A 124 -10.58 1.90 3.40
C ARG A 124 -9.42 0.95 3.76
N ILE A 125 -9.70 -0.08 4.56
CA ILE A 125 -8.73 -1.12 4.93
C ILE A 125 -8.52 -2.07 3.76
N ILE A 126 -9.57 -2.40 3.00
CA ILE A 126 -9.48 -3.19 1.76
C ILE A 126 -8.61 -2.44 0.75
N ASP A 127 -8.88 -1.16 0.47
CA ASP A 127 -8.08 -0.35 -0.46
C ASP A 127 -6.59 -0.36 -0.08
N ASN A 128 -6.30 -0.12 1.21
CA ASN A 128 -4.95 -0.16 1.75
C ASN A 128 -4.30 -1.55 1.57
N TYR A 129 -5.04 -2.63 1.83
CA TYR A 129 -4.57 -4.00 1.63
C TYR A 129 -4.28 -4.31 0.15
N VAL A 130 -5.14 -3.87 -0.78
CA VAL A 130 -4.95 -4.05 -2.23
C VAL A 130 -3.71 -3.30 -2.71
N ASP A 131 -3.55 -2.04 -2.28
CA ASP A 131 -2.38 -1.25 -2.61
C ASP A 131 -1.08 -1.88 -2.07
N TRP A 132 -1.14 -2.50 -0.89
CA TRP A 132 0.00 -3.23 -0.31
C TRP A 132 0.41 -4.45 -1.14
N LEU A 133 -0.58 -5.24 -1.57
CA LEU A 133 -0.35 -6.39 -2.46
C LEU A 133 0.29 -5.93 -3.77
N ALA A 134 -0.24 -4.87 -4.39
CA ALA A 134 0.29 -4.33 -5.65
C ALA A 134 1.70 -3.73 -5.48
N ALA A 135 1.97 -3.07 -4.36
CA ALA A 135 3.26 -2.45 -4.06
C ALA A 135 4.40 -3.47 -3.98
N ARG A 136 4.14 -4.77 -3.77
CA ARG A 136 5.17 -5.81 -3.83
C ARG A 136 5.81 -5.90 -5.22
N TYR A 137 4.99 -5.85 -6.28
CA TYR A 137 5.43 -6.03 -7.66
C TYR A 137 5.90 -4.73 -8.33
N LYS A 138 5.45 -3.58 -7.82
CA LYS A 138 5.83 -2.25 -8.35
C LYS A 138 7.00 -1.60 -7.61
N ARG A 139 7.69 -2.35 -6.75
CA ARG A 139 8.80 -1.81 -5.94
C ARG A 139 9.95 -1.36 -6.82
N PRO A 140 10.34 -0.07 -6.75
CA PRO A 140 11.53 0.36 -7.45
C PRO A 140 12.76 -0.19 -6.74
N ALA A 141 13.62 -0.87 -7.48
CA ALA A 141 15.00 -1.11 -7.06
C ALA A 141 15.78 0.19 -7.27
N LEU A 142 15.99 0.96 -6.21
CA LEU A 142 16.92 2.09 -6.19
C LEU A 142 18.31 1.58 -5.80
N PRO A 143 19.41 2.22 -6.26
CA PRO A 143 20.74 1.91 -5.78
C PRO A 143 20.83 2.03 -4.25
N SER A 144 21.59 1.15 -3.60
CA SER A 144 21.67 1.11 -2.14
C SER A 144 22.34 2.36 -1.59
N GLU A 145 23.38 2.84 -2.27
CA GLU A 145 24.07 4.09 -1.94
C GLU A 145 23.15 5.30 -2.08
N PHE A 146 22.25 5.31 -3.07
CA PHE A 146 21.25 6.37 -3.22
C PHE A 146 20.34 6.41 -2.00
N ASP A 147 19.74 5.28 -1.61
CA ASP A 147 18.87 5.19 -0.43
C ASP A 147 19.61 5.60 0.86
N ARG A 148 20.85 5.12 1.04
CA ARG A 148 21.70 5.46 2.18
C ARG A 148 21.93 6.98 2.29
N ARG A 149 22.21 7.65 1.16
CA ARG A 149 22.42 9.11 1.11
C ARG A 149 21.15 9.88 1.45
N VAL A 150 20.01 9.47 0.89
CA VAL A 150 18.71 10.11 1.18
C VAL A 150 18.36 9.98 2.66
N ASP A 151 18.57 8.80 3.26
CA ASP A 151 18.36 8.56 4.69
C ASP A 151 19.32 9.36 5.58
N LYS A 152 20.58 9.52 5.18
CA LYS A 152 21.56 10.35 5.89
C LYS A 152 21.20 11.84 5.87
N ALA A 153 20.84 12.39 4.71
CA ALA A 153 20.53 13.81 4.56
C ALA A 153 19.20 14.18 5.20
N TRP A 154 18.22 13.28 5.03
CA TRP A 154 16.86 13.53 5.42
C TRP A 154 16.26 12.26 5.99
N ALA A 155 16.58 11.93 7.24
CA ALA A 155 16.07 10.72 7.91
C ALA A 155 14.56 10.51 7.70
N LYS A 156 14.13 9.25 7.53
CA LYS A 156 12.74 8.85 7.23
C LYS A 156 11.70 9.60 8.06
N LYS A 157 11.86 9.64 9.39
CA LYS A 157 10.94 10.36 10.30
C LYS A 157 10.84 11.87 10.01
N LYS A 158 11.96 12.50 9.67
CA LYS A 158 12.01 13.93 9.33
C LYS A 158 11.35 14.19 7.97
N ARG A 159 11.45 13.26 7.00
CA ARG A 159 10.71 13.32 5.72
C ARG A 159 9.22 13.19 5.98
N GLU A 160 8.81 12.14 6.68
CA GLU A 160 7.42 11.89 7.03
C GLU A 160 6.76 13.11 7.68
N LYS A 161 7.43 13.72 8.66
CA LYS A 161 6.92 14.93 9.33
C LYS A 161 6.79 16.14 8.39
N ALA A 162 7.73 16.32 7.46
CA ALA A 162 7.71 17.46 6.54
C ALA A 162 6.60 17.34 5.49
N PHE A 163 6.40 16.13 4.95
CA PHE A 163 5.36 15.85 3.96
C PHE A 163 3.96 15.68 4.56
N LEU A 164 3.84 15.47 5.88
CA LEU A 164 2.56 15.24 6.56
C LEU A 164 1.52 16.35 6.29
N ARG A 165 1.94 17.61 6.26
CA ARG A 165 1.03 18.76 6.04
C ARG A 165 0.50 18.87 4.61
N SER A 166 1.12 18.16 3.68
CA SER A 166 0.78 18.20 2.26
C SER A 166 0.40 16.83 1.72
N SER A 167 0.27 15.81 2.57
CA SER A 167 0.02 14.43 2.15
C SER A 167 -1.37 14.24 1.53
N GLU A 168 -2.31 15.13 1.82
CA GLU A 168 -3.64 15.14 1.18
C GLU A 168 -3.61 15.65 -0.25
N TYR A 169 -2.62 16.50 -0.56
CA TYR A 169 -2.50 17.19 -1.84
C TYR A 169 -1.46 16.55 -2.78
N ILE A 170 -0.57 15.71 -2.25
CA ILE A 170 0.48 15.04 -3.02
C ILE A 170 0.05 13.61 -3.33
N LYS A 171 -0.20 13.33 -4.61
CA LYS A 171 -0.54 11.99 -5.13
C LYS A 171 0.66 11.05 -5.17
N GLY A 172 1.86 11.59 -5.35
CA GLY A 172 3.09 10.81 -5.36
C GLY A 172 4.33 11.60 -5.79
N ILE A 173 5.49 11.10 -5.38
CA ILE A 173 6.80 11.64 -5.77
C ILE A 173 7.50 10.58 -6.62
N TYR A 174 8.08 11.02 -7.73
CA TYR A 174 8.65 10.17 -8.75
C TYR A 174 10.05 10.67 -9.08
N ILE A 175 10.99 9.75 -9.23
CA ILE A 175 12.40 10.08 -9.44
C ILE A 175 12.98 9.28 -10.61
N GLN A 176 13.63 9.97 -11.52
CA GLN A 176 14.51 9.37 -12.51
C GLN A 176 15.95 9.60 -12.03
N ILE A 177 16.73 8.54 -11.90
CA ILE A 177 18.10 8.59 -11.36
C ILE A 177 19.09 8.29 -12.48
N SER A 178 20.20 9.02 -12.52
CA SER A 178 21.31 8.82 -13.44
C SER A 178 22.65 9.01 -12.70
N PRO A 179 23.54 8.02 -12.70
CA PRO A 179 23.34 6.67 -13.25
C PRO A 179 22.31 5.88 -12.42
N SER A 180 21.63 4.91 -13.03
CA SER A 180 20.61 4.09 -12.35
C SER A 180 21.20 2.90 -11.57
N GLU A 181 22.52 2.79 -11.56
CA GLU A 181 23.32 1.74 -10.93
C GLU A 181 24.03 2.26 -9.66
N GLU A 182 24.72 1.35 -8.98
CA GLU A 182 25.50 1.67 -7.78
C GLU A 182 26.72 2.51 -8.15
N ILE A 183 26.98 3.57 -7.39
CA ILE A 183 28.17 4.41 -7.55
C ILE A 183 28.95 4.48 -6.25
N ASN A 184 30.22 4.85 -6.33
CA ASN A 184 31.05 5.03 -5.15
C ASN A 184 30.61 6.24 -4.32
N GLU A 185 30.95 6.25 -3.03
CA GLU A 185 30.64 7.34 -2.09
C GLU A 185 31.12 8.73 -2.56
N ASN A 186 32.11 8.76 -3.45
CA ASN A 186 32.66 9.99 -3.99
C ASN A 186 31.93 10.55 -5.21
N GLU A 187 31.17 9.72 -5.91
CA GLU A 187 30.48 10.07 -7.15
C GLU A 187 29.12 10.74 -6.87
N VAL A 188 28.51 11.33 -7.89
CA VAL A 188 27.29 12.14 -7.78
C VAL A 188 26.15 11.50 -8.55
N TYR A 189 24.99 11.36 -7.90
CA TYR A 189 23.76 11.05 -8.60
C TYR A 189 23.15 12.31 -9.18
N SER A 190 22.67 12.24 -10.42
CA SER A 190 21.80 13.25 -11.04
C SER A 190 20.36 12.74 -11.06
N VAL A 191 19.40 13.60 -10.71
CA VAL A 191 17.99 13.20 -10.61
C VAL A 191 17.05 14.19 -11.29
N ASN A 192 16.02 13.66 -11.95
CA ASN A 192 14.83 14.43 -12.30
C ASN A 192 13.71 14.09 -11.32
N LEU A 193 13.04 15.10 -10.79
CA LEU A 193 11.94 14.94 -9.85
C LEU A 193 10.61 15.27 -10.52
N LEU A 194 9.63 14.40 -10.37
CA LEU A 194 8.25 14.64 -10.75
C LEU A 194 7.37 14.48 -9.52
N VAL A 195 6.62 15.52 -9.17
CA VAL A 195 5.69 15.52 -8.03
C VAL A 195 4.29 15.67 -8.59
N LEU A 196 3.46 14.65 -8.39
CA LEU A 196 2.06 14.68 -8.79
C LEU A 196 1.21 15.18 -7.63
N ILE A 197 0.36 16.17 -7.92
CA ILE A 197 -0.55 16.78 -6.94
C ILE A 197 -2.01 16.69 -7.39
N THR A 198 -2.95 16.98 -6.48
CA THR A 198 -4.38 17.10 -6.79
C THR A 198 -4.67 18.37 -7.60
N ASP A 199 -5.79 18.37 -8.33
CA ASP A 199 -6.26 19.55 -9.07
C ASP A 199 -6.56 20.72 -8.12
N GLU A 200 -7.10 20.44 -6.93
CA GLU A 200 -7.30 21.42 -5.86
C GLU A 200 -5.98 22.12 -5.47
N ALA A 201 -4.94 21.34 -5.21
CA ALA A 201 -3.63 21.86 -4.85
C ALA A 201 -2.99 22.68 -5.97
N LYS A 202 -3.33 22.37 -7.23
CA LYS A 202 -2.87 23.13 -8.40
C LYS A 202 -3.61 24.45 -8.55
N ALA A 203 -4.91 24.48 -8.23
CA ALA A 203 -5.76 25.66 -8.34
C ALA A 203 -5.55 26.65 -7.18
N ASN A 204 -5.19 26.17 -5.99
CA ASN A 204 -4.95 27.01 -4.82
C ASN A 204 -3.49 27.47 -4.73
N ALA A 205 -3.27 28.78 -4.86
CA ALA A 205 -1.92 29.37 -4.92
C ALA A 205 -1.10 29.16 -3.63
N ASP A 206 -1.73 29.21 -2.45
CA ASP A 206 -1.04 29.06 -1.16
C ASP A 206 -0.62 27.61 -0.91
N ILE A 207 -1.52 26.66 -1.22
CA ILE A 207 -1.22 25.22 -1.15
C ILE A 207 -0.08 24.89 -2.12
N PHE A 208 -0.18 25.36 -3.38
CA PHE A 208 0.84 25.13 -4.39
C PHE A 208 2.21 25.71 -3.98
N LYS A 209 2.22 26.93 -3.42
CA LYS A 209 3.44 27.58 -2.92
C LYS A 209 4.05 26.81 -1.75
N GLY A 210 3.22 26.30 -0.84
CA GLY A 210 3.66 25.44 0.27
C GLY A 210 4.35 24.17 -0.22
N ILE A 211 3.73 23.45 -1.17
CA ILE A 211 4.31 22.26 -1.79
C ILE A 211 5.62 22.60 -2.52
N LYS A 212 5.64 23.69 -3.30
CA LYS A 212 6.86 24.13 -3.99
C LYS A 212 8.01 24.38 -3.02
N THR A 213 7.75 25.09 -1.92
CA THR A 213 8.76 25.38 -0.88
C THR A 213 9.28 24.09 -0.24
N LEU A 214 8.40 23.12 0.03
CA LEU A 214 8.77 21.82 0.55
C LEU A 214 9.69 21.05 -0.42
N ILE A 215 9.38 21.06 -1.72
CA ILE A 215 10.20 20.40 -2.74
C ILE A 215 11.54 21.12 -2.95
N GLU A 216 11.59 22.44 -2.87
CA GLU A 216 12.86 23.18 -2.92
C GLU A 216 13.75 22.86 -1.71
N SER A 217 13.17 22.73 -0.52
CA SER A 217 13.89 22.25 0.68
C SER A 217 14.39 20.81 0.50
N TYR A 218 13.63 19.95 -0.19
CA TYR A 218 14.05 18.60 -0.58
C TYR A 218 15.28 18.61 -1.46
N ILE A 219 15.24 19.38 -2.53
CA ILE A 219 16.34 19.51 -3.49
C ILE A 219 17.59 20.04 -2.78
N ALA A 220 17.45 21.07 -1.96
CA ALA A 220 18.58 21.63 -1.20
C ALA A 220 19.21 20.61 -0.26
N THR A 221 18.39 19.81 0.43
CA THR A 221 18.86 18.77 1.35
C THR A 221 19.58 17.64 0.61
N MET A 222 19.03 17.17 -0.52
CA MET A 222 19.65 16.12 -1.33
C MET A 222 21.01 16.54 -1.91
N ARG A 223 21.17 17.82 -2.27
CA ARG A 223 22.46 18.35 -2.75
C ARG A 223 23.59 18.18 -1.73
N THR A 224 23.29 18.24 -0.44
CA THR A 224 24.29 18.06 0.64
C THR A 224 24.90 16.65 0.70
N VAL A 225 24.25 15.67 0.06
CA VAL A 225 24.68 14.27 0.01
C VAL A 225 24.98 13.81 -1.42
N LYS A 226 25.48 14.71 -2.27
CA LYS A 226 25.90 14.40 -3.65
C LYS A 226 24.77 13.79 -4.50
N ILE A 227 23.55 14.27 -4.31
CA ILE A 227 22.41 14.01 -5.18
C ILE A 227 21.97 15.35 -5.76
N ASN A 228 22.23 15.56 -7.05
CA ASN A 228 21.96 16.79 -7.76
C ASN A 228 20.66 16.68 -8.57
N THR A 229 19.69 17.53 -8.25
CA THR A 229 18.48 17.63 -9.07
C THR A 229 18.78 18.42 -10.35
N THR A 230 18.70 17.76 -11.51
CA THR A 230 18.89 18.36 -12.83
C THR A 230 17.65 19.10 -13.28
N SER A 231 16.46 18.55 -12.99
CA SER A 231 15.18 19.20 -13.22
C SER A 231 14.13 18.73 -12.21
N HIS A 232 13.12 19.57 -11.96
CA HIS A 232 11.95 19.16 -11.19
C HIS A 232 10.67 19.73 -11.78
N LYS A 233 9.57 18.99 -11.65
CA LYS A 233 8.24 19.36 -12.14
C LYS A 233 7.19 19.04 -11.09
N ILE A 234 6.28 19.98 -10.85
CA ILE A 234 5.11 19.81 -9.98
C ILE A 234 3.86 20.04 -10.84
N ASP A 235 3.07 18.99 -11.05
CA ASP A 235 1.87 19.07 -11.89
C ASP A 235 0.80 18.05 -11.49
N VAL A 236 -0.37 18.16 -12.12
CA VAL A 236 -1.44 17.16 -11.98
C VAL A 236 -1.22 15.98 -12.93
N GLU A 237 -1.69 14.82 -12.54
CA GLU A 237 -1.53 13.56 -13.28
C GLU A 237 -2.07 13.62 -14.72
N SER A 238 -3.21 14.29 -14.93
CA SER A 238 -3.85 14.47 -16.24
C SER A 238 -2.99 15.21 -17.27
N ARG A 239 -1.92 15.89 -16.82
CA ARG A 239 -0.99 16.64 -17.68
C ARG A 239 0.32 15.90 -17.96
N VAL A 240 0.49 14.69 -17.44
CA VAL A 240 1.71 13.90 -17.59
C VAL A 240 1.43 12.68 -18.47
N SER A 241 2.13 12.56 -19.59
CA SER A 241 1.99 11.40 -20.46
C SER A 241 2.57 10.14 -19.81
N LEU A 242 2.00 8.98 -20.14
CA LEU A 242 2.52 7.68 -19.68
C LEU A 242 3.98 7.46 -20.11
N ALA A 243 4.35 7.91 -21.31
CA ALA A 243 5.73 7.88 -21.78
C ALA A 243 6.68 8.69 -20.89
N SER A 244 6.21 9.82 -20.37
CA SER A 244 7.00 10.60 -19.40
C SER A 244 7.11 9.86 -18.08
N PHE A 245 6.01 9.29 -17.59
CA PHE A 245 5.91 8.58 -16.32
C PHE A 245 6.81 7.34 -16.26
N ASN A 246 6.88 6.54 -17.33
CA ASN A 246 7.64 5.28 -17.38
C ASN A 246 9.15 5.44 -17.15
N ARG A 247 9.69 6.66 -17.24
CA ARG A 247 11.10 6.97 -16.95
C ARG A 247 11.39 7.17 -15.48
N TYR A 248 10.36 7.34 -14.65
CA TYR A 248 10.49 7.62 -13.24
C TYR A 248 10.13 6.40 -12.37
N LYS A 249 10.77 6.32 -11.21
CA LYS A 249 10.50 5.37 -10.14
C LYS A 249 9.76 6.07 -9.01
N ARG A 250 8.70 5.48 -8.46
CA ARG A 250 7.91 6.09 -7.37
C ARG A 250 8.66 6.02 -6.04
N VAL A 251 8.84 7.14 -5.37
CA VAL A 251 9.29 7.19 -3.97
C VAL A 251 8.08 6.93 -3.08
N ASN A 252 8.10 5.85 -2.30
CA ASN A 252 6.94 5.43 -1.52
C ASN A 252 6.79 6.27 -0.24
N LEU A 253 5.78 7.15 -0.22
CA LEU A 253 5.35 7.93 0.95
C LEU A 253 3.84 7.77 1.22
N ASP A 254 3.19 6.82 0.56
CA ASP A 254 1.74 6.66 0.52
C ASP A 254 1.15 6.41 1.91
N SER A 255 1.96 5.84 2.81
CA SER A 255 1.62 5.68 4.22
C SER A 255 1.20 6.95 4.96
N LEU A 256 1.65 8.13 4.53
CA LEU A 256 1.23 9.40 5.13
C LEU A 256 -0.23 9.69 4.81
N SER A 257 -0.66 9.39 3.59
CA SER A 257 -2.04 9.56 3.14
C SER A 257 -2.97 8.53 3.79
N TYR A 258 -2.55 7.27 3.92
CA TYR A 258 -3.35 6.27 4.63
C TYR A 258 -3.44 6.51 6.14
N LYS A 259 -2.39 7.02 6.78
CA LYS A 259 -2.40 7.24 8.23
C LYS A 259 -3.42 8.30 8.66
N ASN A 260 -3.61 9.33 7.85
CA ASN A 260 -4.48 10.44 8.19
C ASN A 260 -5.88 10.20 7.62
N ASN A 261 -6.91 10.54 8.39
CA ASN A 261 -8.29 10.55 7.90
C ASN A 261 -8.52 11.86 7.16
N HIS A 262 -7.99 11.95 5.94
CA HIS A 262 -8.17 13.13 5.09
C HIS A 262 -9.66 13.37 4.82
N PRO A 263 -10.10 14.63 4.79
CA PRO A 263 -11.50 14.95 4.54
C PRO A 263 -11.93 14.33 3.21
N LEU A 264 -13.16 13.82 3.18
CA LEU A 264 -13.74 13.38 1.92
C LEU A 264 -13.83 14.58 0.96
N PRO A 265 -13.69 14.37 -0.36
CA PRO A 265 -14.02 15.39 -1.34
C PRO A 265 -15.40 16.00 -1.05
N PRO A 266 -15.62 17.31 -1.29
CA PRO A 266 -16.89 17.99 -0.98
C PRO A 266 -18.13 17.27 -1.54
N GLU A 267 -18.00 16.67 -2.73
CA GLU A 267 -19.05 15.90 -3.39
C GLU A 267 -19.37 14.55 -2.71
N LEU A 268 -18.50 14.08 -1.81
CA LEU A 268 -18.66 12.85 -1.03
C LEU A 268 -18.99 13.11 0.45
N GLN A 269 -19.00 14.37 0.89
CA GLN A 269 -19.44 14.76 2.23
C GLN A 269 -20.98 14.83 2.23
N LYS A 270 -21.65 13.80 2.75
CA LYS A 270 -23.09 13.80 3.05
C LYS A 270 -23.39 14.34 4.43
#